data_AF-A0A0F6YMP5-F1
#
_entry.id   AF-A0A0F6YMP5-F1
#
_cell.length_a   1.000
_cell.length_b   1.000
_cell.length_c   1.000
_cell.angle_alpha   90.00
_cell.angle_beta   90.00
_cell.angle_gamma   90.00
#
_symmetry.space_group_name_H-M   'P 1'
#
loop_
_entity.id
_entity.type
_entity.pdbx_description
1 polymer ?
#
loop_
_entity_poly.entity_id
_entity_poly.type
_entity_poly.pdbx_seq_one_letter_code
_entity_poly.pdbx_strand_id
1 'polypeptide(L)'
;MRLAPIALVLLLVVVPASARAWCQMVTPRPCERASDCLTGQGCTDSGQCAWIGAPLECEVPDFARTFPIAWRRRCTTMTISAASPSGDLMRQHVAAILERSIATWEAVRCEGGGTPGLDVTLLDEPDECVRASHSSSGGNVHSLIFVDEGWATERMHDPRAFAVTSVWFGAGGEIFDADIEMNEALGPYVECDPAGCTTPGVVDLESTLTHELGHYFGLAHSPHDPLATMWFDADPRETHKRDLAEDDVAGICTMYPPGSLPDACNPDPRGGLDLDCRTVESCNCRAPGVRTAPTPALVLALMITLLAIAARRRR
;
A
#
# COMPACT_ATOMS: atom_id res chain seq x y z
N MET A 1 14.31 69.10 -16.19
CA MET A 1 13.64 68.32 -15.11
C MET A 1 13.36 66.94 -15.67
N ARG A 2 13.97 65.90 -15.09
CA ARG A 2 13.88 64.50 -15.55
C ARG A 2 12.68 63.83 -14.87
N LEU A 3 11.81 63.17 -15.65
CA LEU A 3 10.80 62.25 -15.16
C LEU A 3 11.44 60.86 -15.08
N ALA A 4 11.41 60.24 -13.89
CA ALA A 4 11.88 58.88 -13.66
C ALA A 4 10.75 57.87 -13.96
N PRO A 5 11.04 56.67 -14.50
CA PRO A 5 10.05 55.62 -14.65
C PRO A 5 9.88 54.87 -13.31
N ILE A 6 8.64 54.77 -12.83
CA ILE A 6 8.28 53.91 -11.71
C ILE A 6 8.26 52.48 -12.23
N ALA A 7 9.24 51.67 -11.80
CA ALA A 7 9.25 50.24 -12.04
C ALA A 7 8.18 49.58 -11.14
N LEU A 8 7.17 48.99 -11.77
CA LEU A 8 6.17 48.16 -11.10
C LEU A 8 6.83 46.81 -10.79
N VAL A 9 7.30 46.64 -9.55
CA VAL A 9 7.78 45.36 -9.04
C VAL A 9 6.54 44.49 -8.78
N LEU A 10 6.25 43.55 -9.69
CA LEU A 10 5.35 42.44 -9.39
C LEU A 10 6.06 41.54 -8.36
N LEU A 11 5.69 41.68 -7.09
CA LEU A 11 5.91 40.61 -6.11
C LEU A 11 4.96 39.47 -6.50
N LEU A 12 5.49 38.46 -7.19
CA LEU A 12 4.89 37.13 -7.22
C LEU A 12 5.01 36.57 -5.79
N VAL A 13 3.93 36.70 -5.02
CA VAL A 13 3.75 35.93 -3.80
C VAL A 13 3.56 34.49 -4.26
N VAL A 14 4.63 33.70 -4.18
CA VAL A 14 4.56 32.24 -4.26
C VAL A 14 3.76 31.82 -3.03
N VAL A 15 2.48 31.50 -3.23
CA VAL A 15 1.68 30.84 -2.21
C VAL A 15 2.26 29.42 -2.12
N PRO A 16 2.76 28.98 -0.96
CA PRO A 16 3.27 27.63 -0.83
C PRO A 16 2.14 26.67 -1.19
N ALA A 17 2.42 25.77 -2.13
CA ALA A 17 1.51 24.69 -2.49
C ALA A 17 1.21 23.92 -1.19
N SER A 18 -0.01 24.04 -0.69
CA SER A 18 -0.47 23.25 0.44
C SER A 18 -0.39 21.78 0.04
N ALA A 19 0.55 21.02 0.60
CA ALA A 19 0.69 19.58 0.40
C ALA A 19 -0.65 18.89 0.69
N ARG A 20 -1.24 18.23 -0.31
CA ARG A 20 -2.56 17.61 -0.22
C ARG A 20 -2.54 16.08 -0.29
N ALA A 21 -1.36 15.48 -0.33
CA ALA A 21 -1.17 14.05 -0.04
C ALA A 21 -1.43 13.78 1.46
N TRP A 22 -2.70 13.64 1.85
CA TRP A 22 -3.09 13.20 3.21
C TRP A 22 -3.45 11.71 3.16
N CYS A 23 -2.90 10.93 4.10
CA CYS A 23 -3.05 9.47 4.23
C CYS A 23 -4.51 8.97 4.07
N GLN A 24 -4.94 8.67 2.85
CA GLN A 24 -6.00 7.74 2.51
C GLN A 24 -5.40 6.50 1.83
N MET A 25 -5.09 5.46 2.60
CA MET A 25 -5.15 4.13 1.99
C MET A 25 -6.62 3.89 1.61
N VAL A 26 -6.87 3.76 0.30
CA VAL A 26 -8.11 3.64 -0.52
C VAL A 26 -9.02 4.88 -0.73
N THR A 27 -8.96 5.49 -1.92
CA THR A 27 -10.01 6.38 -2.49
C THR A 27 -11.18 5.55 -3.06
N PRO A 28 -12.45 5.83 -2.70
CA PRO A 28 -13.61 5.11 -3.23
C PRO A 28 -13.91 5.42 -4.72
N ARG A 29 -14.35 4.41 -5.47
CA ARG A 29 -14.71 4.46 -6.92
C ARG A 29 -15.82 5.50 -7.21
N PRO A 30 -15.82 6.31 -8.29
CA PRO A 30 -16.91 7.26 -8.60
C PRO A 30 -18.20 6.60 -9.12
N CYS A 31 -19.34 7.28 -9.01
CA CYS A 31 -20.63 6.81 -9.52
C CYS A 31 -21.65 7.94 -9.72
N GLU A 32 -22.67 7.72 -10.55
CA GLU A 32 -23.88 8.55 -10.60
C GLU A 32 -25.10 7.80 -10.01
N ARG A 33 -25.05 6.46 -10.05
CA ARG A 33 -26.08 5.56 -9.54
C ARG A 33 -25.44 4.35 -8.86
N ALA A 34 -26.14 3.73 -7.90
CA ALA A 34 -25.59 2.62 -7.11
C ALA A 34 -25.18 1.38 -7.94
N SER A 35 -25.75 1.20 -9.13
CA SER A 35 -25.35 0.13 -10.07
C SER A 35 -23.96 0.31 -10.66
N ASP A 36 -23.41 1.52 -10.58
CA ASP A 36 -22.07 1.84 -11.08
C ASP A 36 -20.99 1.37 -10.09
N CYS A 37 -21.42 0.96 -8.89
CA CYS A 37 -20.59 0.50 -7.77
C CYS A 37 -20.56 -1.03 -7.67
N LEU A 38 -19.59 -1.55 -6.92
CA LEU A 38 -19.51 -2.99 -6.67
C LEU A 38 -20.72 -3.45 -5.84
N THR A 39 -21.11 -4.71 -5.99
CA THR A 39 -22.27 -5.29 -5.29
C THR A 39 -22.15 -5.09 -3.77
N GLY A 40 -23.07 -4.30 -3.19
CA GLY A 40 -23.11 -3.93 -1.76
C GLY A 40 -22.57 -2.54 -1.44
N GLN A 41 -21.90 -1.89 -2.40
CA GLN A 41 -21.67 -0.45 -2.39
C GLN A 41 -22.87 0.29 -2.98
N GLY A 42 -22.93 1.58 -2.71
CA GLY A 42 -23.81 2.49 -3.41
C GLY A 42 -23.23 3.87 -3.49
N CYS A 43 -23.92 4.67 -4.27
CA CYS A 43 -23.46 5.98 -4.61
C CYS A 43 -23.84 6.97 -3.52
N THR A 44 -22.85 7.55 -2.86
CA THR A 44 -23.02 8.67 -1.94
C THR A 44 -23.52 9.90 -2.71
N ASP A 45 -24.11 10.86 -1.99
CA ASP A 45 -24.60 12.11 -2.60
C ASP A 45 -23.49 12.96 -3.25
N SER A 46 -22.22 12.68 -2.90
CA SER A 46 -21.03 13.25 -3.52
C SER A 46 -20.59 12.54 -4.81
N GLY A 47 -21.32 11.51 -5.26
CA GLY A 47 -21.02 10.76 -6.49
C GLY A 47 -19.90 9.72 -6.32
N GLN A 48 -19.77 9.10 -5.15
CA GLN A 48 -18.73 8.09 -4.87
C GLN A 48 -19.32 6.80 -4.30
N CYS A 49 -18.75 5.66 -4.70
CA CYS A 49 -19.12 4.33 -4.26
C CYS A 49 -18.60 4.08 -2.86
N ALA A 50 -19.51 4.10 -1.89
CA ALA A 50 -19.26 3.73 -0.51
C ALA A 50 -20.20 2.59 -0.11
N TRP A 51 -19.89 1.85 0.94
CA TRP A 51 -20.76 0.76 1.41
C TRP A 51 -22.03 1.34 2.06
N ILE A 52 -23.21 1.11 1.45
CA ILE A 52 -24.47 1.67 1.94
C ILE A 52 -24.82 0.98 3.27
N GLY A 53 -24.81 1.73 4.36
CA GLY A 53 -25.02 1.22 5.72
C GLY A 53 -23.79 1.33 6.64
N ALA A 54 -22.63 1.77 6.11
CA ALA A 54 -21.60 2.38 6.94
C ALA A 54 -22.07 3.80 7.34
N PRO A 55 -21.86 4.24 8.58
CA PRO A 55 -22.22 5.60 8.97
C PRO A 55 -21.52 6.62 8.07
N LEU A 56 -22.32 7.52 7.50
CA LEU A 56 -21.89 8.77 6.88
C LEU A 56 -21.26 9.66 7.97
N GLU A 57 -19.97 9.49 8.22
CA GLU A 57 -19.15 10.41 9.01
C GLU A 57 -17.70 10.30 8.47
N CYS A 58 -17.42 11.03 7.39
CA CYS A 58 -16.07 11.57 7.16
C CYS A 58 -15.86 12.84 8.02
N GLU A 59 -16.55 12.98 9.15
CA GLU A 59 -15.86 13.48 10.33
C GLU A 59 -14.94 12.36 10.77
N VAL A 60 -13.71 12.42 10.26
CA VAL A 60 -12.56 11.87 10.97
C VAL A 60 -12.70 12.42 12.39
N PRO A 61 -12.95 11.60 13.44
CA PRO A 61 -12.96 12.11 14.81
C PRO A 61 -11.66 12.88 15.00
N ASP A 62 -11.66 14.01 15.72
CA ASP A 62 -10.50 14.89 15.88
C ASP A 62 -9.19 14.14 16.24
N PHE A 63 -9.27 12.89 16.71
CA PHE A 63 -8.14 12.00 16.96
C PHE A 63 -7.41 11.44 15.71
N ALA A 64 -8.06 11.30 14.55
CA ALA A 64 -7.39 10.92 13.31
C ALA A 64 -6.92 12.14 12.49
N ARG A 65 -7.03 13.35 13.07
CA ARG A 65 -6.27 14.54 12.64
C ARG A 65 -4.87 14.61 13.24
N THR A 66 -4.46 13.68 14.10
CA THR A 66 -3.36 14.02 15.01
C THR A 66 -1.95 13.61 14.57
N PHE A 67 -1.75 12.63 13.67
CA PHE A 67 -0.38 12.26 13.24
C PHE A 67 -0.34 11.63 11.83
N PRO A 68 0.66 11.98 10.98
CA PRO A 68 0.91 11.25 9.73
C PRO A 68 1.29 9.80 10.03
N ILE A 69 0.84 8.85 9.18
CA ILE A 69 1.36 7.48 9.18
C ILE A 69 2.76 7.54 8.59
N ALA A 70 3.80 7.38 9.40
CA ALA A 70 5.17 7.61 8.98
C ALA A 70 6.15 6.74 9.77
N TRP A 71 7.31 6.47 9.17
CA TRP A 71 8.45 5.96 9.92
C TRP A 71 8.90 7.01 10.95
N ARG A 72 9.19 6.57 12.18
CA ARG A 72 9.76 7.43 13.25
C ARG A 72 11.28 7.29 13.35
N ARG A 73 11.88 6.68 12.34
CA ARG A 73 13.31 6.36 12.21
C ARG A 73 13.77 6.73 10.82
N ARG A 74 15.06 7.07 10.71
CA ARG A 74 15.71 7.37 9.42
C ARG A 74 15.93 6.10 8.60
N CYS A 75 16.42 5.04 9.25
CA CYS A 75 16.84 3.83 8.55
C CYS A 75 15.81 2.72 8.62
N THR A 76 15.58 2.04 7.49
CA THR A 76 14.83 0.79 7.40
C THR A 76 15.56 -0.17 6.45
N THR A 77 15.16 -1.43 6.45
CA THR A 77 15.63 -2.42 5.47
C THR A 77 14.50 -2.90 4.59
N MET A 78 14.76 -3.29 3.36
CA MET A 78 13.86 -4.13 2.58
C MET A 78 14.59 -5.38 2.09
N THR A 79 13.85 -6.41 1.70
CA THR A 79 14.40 -7.57 1.00
C THR A 79 13.37 -8.10 -0.01
N ILE A 80 13.84 -8.98 -0.89
CA ILE A 80 13.04 -9.59 -1.95
C ILE A 80 12.84 -11.06 -1.60
N SER A 81 11.60 -11.51 -1.56
CA SER A 81 11.29 -12.90 -1.22
C SER A 81 11.94 -13.89 -2.18
N ALA A 82 12.61 -14.91 -1.63
CA ALA A 82 13.05 -16.09 -2.39
C ALA A 82 11.94 -17.13 -2.54
N ALA A 83 10.97 -17.13 -1.64
CA ALA A 83 9.83 -18.04 -1.70
C ALA A 83 8.79 -17.61 -2.75
N SER A 84 8.76 -16.33 -3.12
CA SER A 84 7.84 -15.74 -4.10
C SER A 84 8.55 -14.72 -5.01
N PRO A 85 9.48 -15.18 -5.87
CA PRO A 85 10.24 -14.30 -6.77
C PRO A 85 9.41 -13.88 -8.00
N SER A 86 9.85 -12.84 -8.70
CA SER A 86 9.27 -12.47 -10.00
C SER A 86 9.40 -13.62 -11.02
N GLY A 87 8.34 -13.86 -11.80
CA GLY A 87 8.34 -14.78 -12.93
C GLY A 87 9.01 -14.21 -14.19
N ASP A 88 9.13 -12.88 -14.28
CA ASP A 88 9.58 -12.17 -15.49
C ASP A 88 11.04 -11.70 -15.42
N LEU A 89 11.52 -11.31 -14.23
CA LEU A 89 12.83 -10.69 -14.05
C LEU A 89 13.69 -11.48 -13.06
N MET A 90 14.99 -11.56 -13.36
CA MET A 90 15.97 -12.06 -12.41
C MET A 90 16.00 -11.16 -11.17
N ARG A 91 16.15 -11.75 -9.98
CA ARG A 91 16.28 -11.04 -8.69
C ARG A 91 17.22 -9.84 -8.74
N GLN A 92 18.37 -9.97 -9.39
CA GLN A 92 19.35 -8.88 -9.49
C GLN A 92 18.83 -7.67 -10.27
N HIS A 93 17.97 -7.88 -11.27
CA HIS A 93 17.34 -6.78 -12.01
C HIS A 93 16.22 -6.16 -11.19
N VAL A 94 15.40 -6.97 -10.50
CA VAL A 94 14.40 -6.48 -9.54
C VAL A 94 15.06 -5.62 -8.45
N ALA A 95 16.16 -6.10 -7.88
CA ALA A 95 16.94 -5.36 -6.89
C ALA A 95 17.43 -4.01 -7.42
N ALA A 96 18.04 -3.99 -8.61
CA ALA A 96 18.51 -2.74 -9.22
C ALA A 96 17.36 -1.74 -9.51
N ILE A 97 16.18 -2.23 -9.88
CA ILE A 97 14.99 -1.38 -10.11
C ILE A 97 14.44 -0.85 -8.78
N LEU A 98 14.35 -1.71 -7.76
CA LEU A 98 13.90 -1.34 -6.42
C LEU A 98 14.83 -0.29 -5.80
N GLU A 99 16.15 -0.45 -5.90
CA GLU A 99 17.14 0.51 -5.42
C GLU A 99 17.00 1.89 -6.10
N ARG A 100 16.76 1.92 -7.42
CA ARG A 100 16.48 3.19 -8.12
C ARG A 100 15.18 3.83 -7.64
N SER A 101 14.14 3.03 -7.47
CA SER A 101 12.83 3.50 -7.01
C SER A 101 12.90 4.05 -5.58
N ILE A 102 13.70 3.43 -4.70
CA ILE A 102 14.04 3.95 -3.37
C ILE A 102 14.78 5.28 -3.48
N ALA A 103 15.83 5.33 -4.31
CA ALA A 103 16.65 6.52 -4.49
C ALA A 103 15.85 7.73 -5.01
N THR A 104 14.80 7.50 -5.81
CA THR A 104 13.87 8.55 -6.26
C THR A 104 13.26 9.32 -5.07
N TRP A 105 12.83 8.61 -4.03
CA TRP A 105 12.26 9.23 -2.82
C TRP A 105 13.33 9.83 -1.89
N GLU A 106 14.48 9.16 -1.73
CA GLU A 106 15.57 9.65 -0.87
C GLU A 106 16.24 10.92 -1.41
N ALA A 107 16.28 11.06 -2.75
CA ALA A 107 16.88 12.20 -3.42
C ALA A 107 16.03 13.48 -3.39
N VAL A 108 14.78 13.40 -2.89
CA VAL A 108 13.86 14.53 -2.82
C VAL A 108 14.49 15.72 -2.10
N ARG A 109 14.25 16.91 -2.66
CA ARG A 109 14.70 18.18 -2.09
C ARG A 109 13.49 18.96 -1.58
N CYS A 110 13.43 19.10 -0.26
CA CYS A 110 12.36 19.85 0.39
C CYS A 110 12.59 21.36 0.32
N GLU A 111 11.50 22.12 0.46
CA GLU A 111 11.57 23.58 0.57
C GLU A 111 12.45 23.98 1.76
N GLY A 112 13.33 24.97 1.56
CA GLY A 112 14.35 25.36 2.56
C GLY A 112 15.64 24.54 2.52
N GLY A 113 15.70 23.49 1.69
CA GLY A 113 16.88 22.65 1.47
C GLY A 113 16.94 21.43 2.37
N GLY A 114 17.82 20.48 2.03
CA GLY A 114 17.92 19.17 2.70
C GLY A 114 17.12 18.08 1.98
N THR A 115 17.09 16.89 2.57
CA THR A 115 16.30 15.73 2.11
C THR A 115 15.39 15.27 3.24
N PRO A 116 14.37 14.42 2.96
CA PRO A 116 13.58 13.75 3.99
C PRO A 116 14.40 13.03 5.06
N GLY A 117 15.63 12.65 4.72
CA GLY A 117 16.56 12.00 5.64
C GLY A 117 16.19 10.54 5.91
N LEU A 118 15.40 9.92 5.05
CA LEU A 118 15.14 8.49 4.98
C LEU A 118 16.31 7.76 4.31
N ASP A 119 16.54 6.52 4.71
CA ASP A 119 17.61 5.64 4.22
C ASP A 119 17.11 4.18 4.26
N VAL A 120 16.79 3.62 3.09
CA VAL A 120 16.27 2.27 2.95
C VAL A 120 17.37 1.38 2.37
N THR A 121 17.87 0.45 3.17
CA THR A 121 18.89 -0.51 2.72
C THR A 121 18.22 -1.76 2.17
N LEU A 122 18.49 -2.09 0.90
CA LEU A 122 18.13 -3.41 0.35
C LEU A 122 19.13 -4.47 0.83
N LEU A 123 18.64 -5.52 1.47
CA LEU A 123 19.47 -6.62 1.97
C LEU A 123 19.80 -7.62 0.86
N ASP A 124 21.04 -8.12 0.86
CA ASP A 124 21.48 -9.19 -0.05
C ASP A 124 20.77 -10.53 0.26
N GLU A 125 20.48 -10.78 1.54
CA GLU A 125 19.85 -12.02 1.99
C GLU A 125 18.33 -11.97 1.75
N PRO A 126 17.77 -12.92 0.97
CA PRO A 126 16.33 -13.00 0.78
C PRO A 126 15.58 -13.41 2.05
N ASP A 127 14.34 -12.95 2.16
CA ASP A 127 13.36 -13.58 3.04
C ASP A 127 12.64 -14.77 2.38
N GLU A 128 11.83 -15.46 3.17
CA GLU A 128 11.00 -16.60 2.77
C GLU A 128 9.49 -16.27 2.88
N CYS A 129 9.11 -15.00 2.79
CA CYS A 129 7.73 -14.53 2.82
C CYS A 129 7.00 -14.93 1.53
N VAL A 130 5.82 -15.55 1.66
CA VAL A 130 4.90 -15.78 0.52
C VAL A 130 3.71 -14.83 0.54
N ARG A 131 3.59 -14.03 1.60
CA ARG A 131 2.49 -13.09 1.82
C ARG A 131 2.94 -12.00 2.77
N ALA A 132 2.40 -10.81 2.57
CA ALA A 132 2.54 -9.70 3.50
C ALA A 132 2.06 -10.08 4.91
N SER A 133 2.85 -9.81 5.95
CA SER A 133 2.53 -10.19 7.33
C SER A 133 3.28 -9.38 8.37
N HIS A 134 2.72 -9.29 9.58
CA HIS A 134 3.34 -8.61 10.71
C HIS A 134 3.21 -9.41 12.00
N SER A 135 4.30 -9.48 12.77
CA SER A 135 4.39 -10.06 14.11
C SER A 135 4.48 -8.97 15.17
N SER A 136 3.48 -8.93 16.07
CA SER A 136 3.47 -7.98 17.20
C SER A 136 4.41 -8.38 18.35
N SER A 137 4.90 -9.61 18.36
CA SER A 137 5.67 -10.21 19.45
C SER A 137 6.99 -10.86 19.03
N GLY A 138 7.28 -10.89 17.73
CA GLY A 138 8.50 -11.45 17.15
C GLY A 138 9.19 -10.45 16.22
N GLY A 139 10.20 -10.94 15.51
CA GLY A 139 10.86 -10.17 14.45
C GLY A 139 9.97 -10.00 13.23
N ASN A 140 10.36 -9.07 12.38
CA ASN A 140 9.66 -8.70 11.16
C ASN A 140 10.66 -8.47 10.02
N VAL A 141 10.14 -8.33 8.81
CA VAL A 141 10.90 -7.99 7.61
C VAL A 141 9.99 -7.25 6.65
N HIS A 142 10.52 -6.24 5.96
CA HIS A 142 9.79 -5.49 4.94
C HIS A 142 10.08 -6.14 3.57
N SER A 143 9.14 -6.90 3.05
CA SER A 143 9.36 -7.80 1.91
C SER A 143 8.72 -7.29 0.61
N LEU A 144 9.42 -7.46 -0.50
CA LEU A 144 8.87 -7.42 -1.85
C LEU A 144 8.54 -8.85 -2.31
N ILE A 145 7.27 -9.10 -2.61
CA ILE A 145 6.70 -10.43 -2.85
C ILE A 145 5.96 -10.42 -4.19
N PHE A 146 6.31 -11.32 -5.10
CA PHE A 146 5.59 -11.48 -6.37
C PHE A 146 4.55 -12.60 -6.25
N VAL A 147 3.28 -12.27 -6.49
CA VAL A 147 2.14 -13.12 -6.19
C VAL A 147 1.57 -13.73 -7.46
N ASP A 148 1.87 -15.01 -7.67
CA ASP A 148 1.37 -15.79 -8.82
C ASP A 148 -0.08 -16.26 -8.64
N GLU A 149 -0.46 -16.61 -7.42
CA GLU A 149 -1.76 -17.22 -7.12
C GLU A 149 -2.42 -16.57 -5.91
N GLY A 150 -3.76 -16.59 -5.91
CA GLY A 150 -4.54 -16.19 -4.74
C GLY A 150 -4.69 -14.67 -4.54
N TRP A 151 -4.37 -13.83 -5.53
CA TRP A 151 -4.49 -12.36 -5.43
C TRP A 151 -5.88 -11.89 -4.97
N ALA A 152 -6.93 -12.17 -5.75
CA ALA A 152 -8.28 -11.73 -5.41
C ALA A 152 -9.01 -12.70 -4.45
N THR A 153 -8.59 -13.97 -4.39
CA THR A 153 -9.32 -15.02 -3.65
C THR A 153 -8.80 -15.24 -2.24
N GLU A 154 -7.49 -15.27 -2.05
CA GLU A 154 -6.85 -15.54 -0.77
C GLU A 154 -6.38 -14.26 -0.09
N ARG A 155 -5.90 -13.29 -0.88
CA ARG A 155 -5.46 -11.98 -0.39
C ARG A 155 -6.58 -10.96 -0.34
N MET A 156 -7.65 -11.18 -1.09
CA MET A 156 -8.81 -10.28 -1.19
C MET A 156 -8.45 -8.89 -1.74
N HIS A 157 -7.37 -8.81 -2.52
CA HIS A 157 -6.95 -7.59 -3.20
C HIS A 157 -7.86 -7.29 -4.41
N ASP A 158 -7.89 -6.02 -4.86
CA ASP A 158 -8.59 -5.67 -6.10
C ASP A 158 -7.92 -6.40 -7.26
N PRO A 159 -8.64 -7.21 -8.06
CA PRO A 159 -8.06 -7.96 -9.18
C PRO A 159 -7.45 -7.08 -10.27
N ARG A 160 -7.69 -5.76 -10.25
CA ARG A 160 -7.15 -4.79 -11.21
C ARG A 160 -5.89 -4.07 -10.72
N ALA A 161 -5.52 -4.25 -9.45
CA ALA A 161 -4.33 -3.61 -8.89
C ALA A 161 -3.06 -4.33 -9.37
N PHE A 162 -2.10 -3.58 -9.91
CA PHE A 162 -0.76 -4.10 -10.25
C PHE A 162 0.02 -4.47 -9.00
N ALA A 163 -0.12 -3.71 -7.92
CA ALA A 163 0.54 -4.01 -6.66
C ALA A 163 -0.29 -3.50 -5.49
N VAL A 164 0.07 -3.94 -4.29
CA VAL A 164 -0.48 -3.46 -3.03
C VAL A 164 0.64 -3.41 -1.99
N THR A 165 0.82 -2.25 -1.38
CA THR A 165 1.62 -2.09 -0.17
C THR A 165 0.74 -2.24 1.08
N SER A 166 1.04 -3.21 1.91
CA SER A 166 0.39 -3.40 3.22
C SER A 166 1.24 -2.76 4.31
N VAL A 167 0.66 -1.84 5.10
CA VAL A 167 1.37 -1.11 6.16
C VAL A 167 0.73 -1.39 7.52
N TRP A 168 1.56 -1.78 8.50
CA TRP A 168 1.16 -1.94 9.89
C TRP A 168 1.70 -0.79 10.73
N PHE A 169 0.83 -0.17 11.52
CA PHE A 169 1.18 1.03 12.28
C PHE A 169 0.48 1.09 13.64
N GLY A 170 1.06 1.87 14.56
CA GLY A 170 0.52 2.08 15.90
C GLY A 170 -0.49 3.22 15.98
N ALA A 171 -1.14 3.37 17.13
CA ALA A 171 -2.13 4.43 17.37
C ALA A 171 -1.59 5.87 17.18
N GLY A 172 -0.26 6.07 17.24
CA GLY A 172 0.41 7.35 16.97
C GLY A 172 0.87 7.55 15.53
N GLY A 173 0.46 6.68 14.60
CA GLY A 173 0.85 6.72 13.19
C GLY A 173 2.30 6.24 12.92
N GLU A 174 3.01 5.72 13.91
CA GLU A 174 4.32 5.10 13.64
C GLU A 174 4.14 3.82 12.83
N ILE A 175 4.80 3.74 11.67
CA ILE A 175 4.87 2.50 10.88
C ILE A 175 5.79 1.52 11.60
N PHE A 176 5.32 0.28 11.73
CA PHE A 176 6.05 -0.86 12.28
C PHE A 176 6.52 -1.81 11.19
N ASP A 177 5.73 -1.94 10.13
CA ASP A 177 5.97 -2.87 9.04
C ASP A 177 5.34 -2.39 7.73
N ALA A 178 5.97 -2.73 6.61
CA ALA A 178 5.46 -2.43 5.29
C ALA A 178 5.98 -3.46 4.27
N ASP A 179 5.05 -4.18 3.65
CA ASP A 179 5.32 -5.19 2.62
C ASP A 179 4.69 -4.79 1.31
N ILE A 180 5.36 -5.08 0.19
CA ILE A 180 4.87 -4.83 -1.16
C ILE A 180 4.56 -6.16 -1.83
N GLU A 181 3.30 -6.37 -2.21
CA GLU A 181 2.87 -7.51 -3.02
C GLU A 181 2.63 -7.07 -4.47
N MET A 182 3.29 -7.72 -5.43
CA MET A 182 3.17 -7.49 -6.87
C MET A 182 2.25 -8.54 -7.49
N ASN A 183 1.33 -8.14 -8.36
CA ASN A 183 0.35 -9.03 -8.99
C ASN A 183 0.87 -9.60 -10.30
N GLU A 184 1.44 -10.82 -10.28
CA GLU A 184 2.00 -11.46 -11.48
C GLU A 184 0.94 -11.78 -12.55
N ALA A 185 -0.34 -11.90 -12.16
CA ALA A 185 -1.42 -12.14 -13.11
C ALA A 185 -1.72 -10.95 -14.04
N LEU A 186 -1.25 -9.74 -13.71
CA LEU A 186 -1.36 -8.54 -14.54
C LEU A 186 -0.07 -8.17 -15.26
N GLY A 187 1.00 -8.95 -15.07
CA GLY A 187 2.24 -8.83 -15.80
C GLY A 187 2.14 -9.22 -17.29
N PRO A 188 3.28 -9.26 -18.01
CA PRO A 188 4.61 -9.33 -17.42
C PRO A 188 5.14 -7.98 -16.93
N TYR A 189 5.87 -8.00 -15.80
CA TYR A 189 6.65 -6.87 -15.31
C TYR A 189 7.98 -6.79 -16.02
N VAL A 190 8.35 -5.60 -16.48
CA VAL A 190 9.60 -5.38 -17.21
C VAL A 190 10.29 -4.10 -16.75
N GLU A 191 11.58 -3.99 -17.07
CA GLU A 191 12.29 -2.71 -17.08
C GLU A 191 12.12 -2.09 -18.47
N CYS A 192 11.24 -1.08 -18.60
CA CYS A 192 11.08 -0.42 -19.89
C CYS A 192 12.23 0.54 -20.19
N ASP A 193 12.49 0.77 -21.48
CA ASP A 193 13.45 1.77 -21.93
C ASP A 193 13.12 3.17 -21.35
N PRO A 194 14.13 4.06 -21.20
CA PRO A 194 13.89 5.45 -20.77
C PRO A 194 12.90 6.23 -21.66
N ALA A 195 12.76 5.82 -22.94
CA ALA A 195 11.80 6.41 -23.87
C ALA A 195 10.36 5.89 -23.69
N GLY A 196 10.13 4.96 -22.75
CA GLY A 196 8.84 4.35 -22.44
C GLY A 196 8.73 2.89 -22.93
N CYS A 197 7.68 2.20 -22.47
CA CYS A 197 7.42 0.82 -22.89
C CYS A 197 6.77 0.76 -24.29
N THR A 198 7.40 0.05 -25.21
CA THR A 198 6.85 -0.14 -26.57
C THR A 198 6.06 -1.44 -26.71
N THR A 199 6.40 -2.47 -25.93
CA THR A 199 5.73 -3.78 -25.94
C THR A 199 4.31 -3.67 -25.37
N PRO A 200 3.26 -4.06 -26.11
CA PRO A 200 1.89 -4.08 -25.60
C PRO A 200 1.72 -5.04 -24.42
N GLY A 201 0.94 -4.63 -23.41
CA GLY A 201 0.54 -5.50 -22.29
C GLY A 201 1.60 -5.68 -21.20
N VAL A 202 2.74 -5.00 -21.28
CA VAL A 202 3.75 -5.02 -20.21
C VAL A 202 3.48 -3.92 -19.18
N VAL A 203 3.91 -4.16 -17.94
CA VAL A 203 3.85 -3.21 -16.84
C VAL A 203 5.27 -2.80 -16.47
N ASP A 204 5.52 -1.50 -16.33
CA ASP A 204 6.83 -1.02 -15.94
C ASP A 204 7.05 -1.19 -14.44
N LEU A 205 8.01 -2.05 -14.06
CA LEU A 205 8.26 -2.37 -12.66
C LEU A 205 8.75 -1.15 -11.86
N GLU A 206 9.55 -0.27 -12.47
CA GLU A 206 10.07 0.93 -11.79
C GLU A 206 8.96 1.93 -11.45
N SER A 207 8.06 2.17 -12.40
CA SER A 207 6.87 3.01 -12.22
C SER A 207 5.98 2.47 -11.09
N THR A 208 5.70 1.16 -11.08
CA THR A 208 4.89 0.52 -10.04
C THR A 208 5.59 0.55 -8.68
N LEU A 209 6.86 0.15 -8.59
CA LEU A 209 7.59 0.16 -7.32
C LEU A 209 7.76 1.57 -6.75
N THR A 210 7.95 2.60 -7.60
CA THR A 210 8.05 3.98 -7.12
C THR A 210 6.73 4.44 -6.49
N HIS A 211 5.58 4.04 -7.04
CA HIS A 211 4.26 4.27 -6.44
C HIS A 211 4.10 3.53 -5.10
N GLU A 212 4.38 2.23 -5.07
CA GLU A 212 4.26 1.41 -3.86
C GLU A 212 5.20 1.89 -2.75
N LEU A 213 6.39 2.38 -3.09
CA LEU A 213 7.31 2.97 -2.12
C LEU A 213 6.76 4.27 -1.50
N GLY A 214 5.91 5.02 -2.21
CA GLY A 214 5.20 6.12 -1.57
C GLY A 214 4.31 5.63 -0.42
N HIS A 215 3.57 4.53 -0.63
CA HIS A 215 2.81 3.88 0.44
C HIS A 215 3.70 3.30 1.54
N TYR A 216 4.86 2.75 1.19
CA TYR A 216 5.88 2.30 2.15
C TYR A 216 6.32 3.44 3.07
N PHE A 217 6.46 4.65 2.55
CA PHE A 217 6.75 5.85 3.34
C PHE A 217 5.51 6.45 4.02
N GLY A 218 4.33 5.86 3.83
CA GLY A 218 3.08 6.23 4.45
C GLY A 218 2.25 7.26 3.67
N LEU A 219 2.67 7.62 2.46
CA LEU A 219 1.85 8.45 1.58
C LEU A 219 0.60 7.69 1.14
N ALA A 220 -0.42 8.45 0.80
CA ALA A 220 -1.62 7.93 0.19
C ALA A 220 -1.74 8.39 -1.24
N HIS A 221 -2.78 7.88 -1.90
CA HIS A 221 -3.07 8.32 -3.23
C HIS A 221 -3.30 9.83 -3.30
N SER A 222 -2.75 10.46 -4.33
CA SER A 222 -3.11 11.83 -4.67
C SER A 222 -4.57 11.85 -5.13
N PRO A 223 -5.42 12.73 -4.59
CA PRO A 223 -6.85 12.72 -4.90
C PRO A 223 -7.19 13.39 -6.24
N HIS A 224 -6.29 14.21 -6.79
CA HIS A 224 -6.63 15.15 -7.88
C HIS A 224 -5.53 15.39 -8.93
N ASP A 225 -4.37 14.71 -8.85
CA ASP A 225 -3.30 14.86 -9.84
C ASP A 225 -3.04 13.53 -10.57
N PRO A 226 -3.58 13.35 -11.79
CA PRO A 226 -3.38 12.13 -12.58
C PRO A 226 -1.94 11.88 -13.03
N LEU A 227 -1.06 12.87 -12.93
CA LEU A 227 0.36 12.74 -13.27
C LEU A 227 1.23 12.51 -12.04
N ALA A 228 0.66 12.56 -10.84
CA ALA A 228 1.39 12.24 -9.61
C ALA A 228 1.78 10.77 -9.60
N THR A 229 2.96 10.48 -9.06
CA THR A 229 3.38 9.12 -8.74
C THR A 229 2.31 8.46 -7.89
N MET A 230 1.79 9.15 -6.88
CA MET A 230 0.74 8.64 -6.00
C MET A 230 -0.68 8.68 -6.60
N TRP A 231 -0.90 8.99 -7.88
CA TRP A 231 -2.23 8.79 -8.48
C TRP A 231 -2.63 7.30 -8.45
N PHE A 232 -3.85 7.00 -8.04
CA PHE A 232 -4.31 5.62 -7.79
C PHE A 232 -4.44 4.74 -9.04
N ASP A 233 -4.58 5.36 -10.22
CA ASP A 233 -4.77 4.66 -11.48
C ASP A 233 -3.44 4.61 -12.25
N ALA A 234 -3.26 3.55 -13.03
CA ALA A 234 -2.10 3.38 -13.87
C ALA A 234 -2.48 2.56 -15.10
N ASP A 235 -2.03 2.97 -16.27
CA ASP A 235 -2.21 2.20 -17.50
C ASP A 235 -1.00 1.27 -17.74
N PRO A 236 -1.19 0.08 -18.37
CA PRO A 236 -0.08 -0.69 -18.88
C PRO A 236 0.81 0.17 -19.79
N ARG A 237 2.13 -0.02 -19.71
CA ARG A 237 3.19 0.74 -20.40
C ARG A 237 3.49 2.13 -19.88
N GLU A 238 2.80 2.57 -18.83
CA GLU A 238 3.06 3.84 -18.20
C GLU A 238 4.42 3.84 -17.47
N THR A 239 5.23 4.87 -17.70
CA THR A 239 6.55 5.02 -17.08
C THR A 239 6.73 6.34 -16.34
N HIS A 240 5.72 7.21 -16.32
CA HIS A 240 5.91 8.57 -15.80
C HIS A 240 5.96 8.62 -14.27
N LYS A 241 5.41 7.63 -13.56
CA LYS A 241 5.46 7.56 -12.09
C LYS A 241 6.83 7.18 -11.52
N ARG A 242 7.81 6.90 -12.40
CA ARG A 242 9.24 6.82 -12.01
C ARG A 242 9.75 8.14 -11.45
N ASP A 243 9.15 9.26 -11.86
CA ASP A 243 9.48 10.60 -11.42
C ASP A 243 8.36 11.15 -10.51
N LEU A 244 8.74 11.84 -9.44
CA LEU A 244 7.79 12.41 -8.47
C LEU A 244 7.23 13.75 -8.96
N ALA A 245 5.91 13.91 -8.87
CA ALA A 245 5.26 15.20 -9.11
C ALA A 245 5.39 16.14 -7.89
N GLU A 246 4.97 17.39 -8.07
CA GLU A 246 5.03 18.40 -7.00
C GLU A 246 4.21 17.99 -5.76
N ASP A 247 3.06 17.33 -5.93
CA ASP A 247 2.24 16.85 -4.81
C ASP A 247 2.93 15.73 -4.02
N ASP A 248 3.62 14.82 -4.71
CA ASP A 248 4.39 13.73 -4.09
C ASP A 248 5.56 14.30 -3.26
N VAL A 249 6.31 15.24 -3.84
CA VAL A 249 7.42 15.95 -3.17
C VAL A 249 6.91 16.74 -1.96
N ALA A 250 5.81 17.48 -2.10
CA ALA A 250 5.24 18.24 -1.00
C ALA A 250 4.73 17.31 0.12
N GLY A 251 4.13 16.17 -0.24
CA GLY A 251 3.68 15.14 0.69
C GLY A 251 4.81 14.57 1.54
N ILE A 252 5.85 14.02 0.89
CA ILE A 252 6.97 13.39 1.61
C ILE A 252 7.70 14.40 2.50
N CYS A 253 7.90 15.63 2.02
CA CYS A 253 8.57 16.68 2.80
C CYS A 253 7.73 17.20 3.98
N THR A 254 6.40 17.11 3.89
CA THR A 254 5.52 17.43 5.02
C THR A 254 5.59 16.36 6.10
N MET A 255 5.66 15.08 5.70
CA MET A 255 5.76 13.95 6.63
C MET A 255 7.14 13.81 7.26
N TYR A 256 8.17 14.11 6.47
CA TYR A 256 9.58 14.01 6.85
C TYR A 256 10.31 15.33 6.57
N PRO A 257 10.04 16.40 7.36
CA PRO A 257 10.81 17.63 7.22
C PRO A 257 12.31 17.37 7.42
N PRO A 258 13.21 18.02 6.67
CA PRO A 258 14.64 17.82 6.83
C PRO A 258 15.11 17.98 8.28
N GLY A 259 15.75 16.95 8.82
CA GLY A 259 16.23 16.91 10.20
C GLY A 259 15.15 16.60 11.26
N SER A 260 13.94 16.18 10.88
CA SER A 260 12.89 15.77 11.82
C SER A 260 13.08 14.36 12.39
N LEU A 261 13.80 13.51 11.68
CA LEU A 261 14.09 12.14 12.12
C LEU A 261 15.32 12.10 13.02
N PRO A 262 15.38 11.15 13.99
CA PRO A 262 16.57 10.97 14.82
C PRO A 262 17.82 10.66 13.98
N ASP A 263 18.98 11.19 14.39
CA ASP A 263 20.27 10.91 13.74
C ASP A 263 20.69 9.42 13.83
N ALA A 264 20.16 8.70 14.82
CA ALA A 264 20.42 7.28 14.99
C ALA A 264 19.83 6.48 13.83
N CYS A 265 20.71 5.74 13.15
CA CYS A 265 20.36 4.83 12.08
C CYS A 265 20.40 3.40 12.63
N ASN A 266 19.23 2.85 12.98
CA ASN A 266 19.05 1.42 13.19
C ASN A 266 18.07 0.91 12.14
N PRO A 267 18.53 0.13 11.16
CA PRO A 267 17.68 -0.33 10.07
C PRO A 267 16.83 -1.55 10.48
N ASP A 268 17.11 -2.18 11.63
CA ASP A 268 16.41 -3.38 12.09
C ASP A 268 14.89 -3.14 12.24
N PRO A 269 14.04 -4.02 11.68
CA PRO A 269 12.62 -4.01 11.90
C PRO A 269 12.26 -4.11 13.39
N ARG A 270 11.06 -3.63 13.75
CA ARG A 270 10.61 -3.69 15.13
C ARG A 270 10.50 -5.15 15.56
N GLY A 271 11.09 -5.49 16.71
CA GLY A 271 11.16 -6.88 17.19
C GLY A 271 12.39 -7.66 16.69
N GLY A 272 13.22 -7.04 15.85
CA GLY A 272 14.39 -7.65 15.21
C GLY A 272 14.10 -8.08 13.77
N LEU A 273 15.15 -8.24 12.97
CA LEU A 273 15.03 -8.81 11.63
C LEU A 273 14.71 -10.30 11.72
N ASP A 274 13.66 -10.74 11.03
CA ASP A 274 13.33 -12.15 10.86
C ASP A 274 12.99 -12.44 9.40
N LEU A 275 13.87 -13.20 8.74
CA LEU A 275 13.74 -13.55 7.32
C LEU A 275 12.83 -14.78 7.10
N ASP A 276 12.40 -15.49 8.17
CA ASP A 276 11.51 -16.65 8.06
C ASP A 276 10.06 -16.32 8.41
N CYS A 277 9.35 -15.78 7.43
CA CYS A 277 7.96 -15.35 7.59
C CYS A 277 6.95 -16.51 7.69
N ARG A 278 7.40 -17.76 7.55
CA ARG A 278 6.54 -18.96 7.66
C ARG A 278 6.03 -19.19 9.07
N THR A 279 6.66 -18.56 10.06
CA THR A 279 6.34 -18.73 11.49
C THR A 279 5.51 -17.58 12.07
N VAL A 280 5.16 -16.57 11.28
CA VAL A 280 4.41 -15.41 11.76
C VAL A 280 3.02 -15.84 12.20
N GLU A 281 2.83 -15.92 13.52
CA GLU A 281 1.52 -15.96 14.15
C GLU A 281 0.84 -14.61 13.89
N SER A 282 0.29 -14.44 12.69
CA SER A 282 -0.54 -13.28 12.42
C SER A 282 -1.68 -13.27 13.43
N CYS A 283 -1.80 -12.18 14.18
CA CYS A 283 -3.05 -11.79 14.80
C CYS A 283 -3.99 -11.35 13.69
N ASN A 284 -4.43 -12.31 12.88
CA ASN A 284 -5.62 -12.14 12.07
C ASN A 284 -6.77 -11.91 13.05
N CYS A 285 -7.50 -10.82 12.86
CA CYS A 285 -8.86 -10.72 13.34
C CYS A 285 -9.69 -11.80 12.62
N ARG A 286 -9.53 -13.07 12.99
CA ARG A 286 -10.59 -14.04 12.79
C ARG A 286 -11.75 -13.51 13.62
N ALA A 287 -12.80 -13.04 12.94
CA ALA A 287 -14.12 -13.06 13.56
C ALA A 287 -14.23 -14.43 14.24
N PRO A 288 -14.55 -14.51 15.54
CA PRO A 288 -14.74 -15.80 16.18
C PRO A 288 -15.73 -16.53 15.29
N GLY A 289 -15.24 -17.59 14.63
CA GLY A 289 -16.04 -18.34 13.69
C GLY A 289 -17.36 -18.61 14.38
N VAL A 290 -18.45 -18.21 13.73
CA VAL A 290 -19.80 -18.61 14.12
C VAL A 290 -19.67 -20.06 14.55
N ARG A 291 -19.96 -20.34 15.82
CA ARG A 291 -19.90 -21.70 16.35
C ARG A 291 -20.77 -22.54 15.42
N THR A 292 -20.18 -23.23 14.46
CA THR A 292 -20.85 -24.29 13.73
C THR A 292 -21.20 -25.28 14.82
N ALA A 293 -22.51 -25.36 15.10
CA ALA A 293 -23.06 -26.14 16.19
C ALA A 293 -22.45 -27.54 16.24
N PRO A 294 -22.32 -28.15 17.42
CA PRO A 294 -21.70 -29.45 17.51
C PRO A 294 -22.57 -30.51 16.80
N THR A 295 -21.93 -31.18 15.86
CA THR A 295 -21.93 -32.63 15.63
C THR A 295 -23.02 -33.30 14.76
N PRO A 296 -22.63 -34.24 13.86
CA PRO A 296 -23.50 -35.18 13.15
C PRO A 296 -24.19 -36.22 14.07
N ALA A 297 -23.98 -36.17 15.39
CA ALA A 297 -24.57 -37.10 16.36
C ALA A 297 -26.09 -36.89 16.55
N LEU A 298 -26.59 -35.66 16.43
CA LEU A 298 -28.02 -35.35 16.52
C LEU A 298 -28.80 -35.81 15.28
N VAL A 299 -28.19 -35.74 14.09
CA VAL A 299 -28.78 -36.25 12.85
C VAL A 299 -28.87 -37.78 12.89
N LEU A 300 -27.84 -38.45 13.42
CA LEU A 300 -27.85 -39.91 13.59
C LEU A 300 -28.88 -40.37 14.63
N ALA A 301 -29.05 -39.65 15.74
CA ALA A 301 -30.06 -39.96 16.75
C ALA A 301 -31.50 -39.76 16.22
N LEU A 302 -31.73 -38.74 15.39
CA LEU A 302 -33.03 -38.49 14.76
C LEU A 302 -33.36 -39.55 13.69
N MET A 303 -32.37 -39.99 12.92
CA MET A 303 -32.52 -41.06 11.93
C MET A 303 -32.83 -42.41 12.59
N ILE A 304 -32.17 -42.74 13.71
CA ILE A 304 -32.42 -43.98 14.45
C ILE A 304 -33.82 -43.98 15.09
N THR A 305 -34.27 -42.85 15.64
CA THR A 305 -35.62 -42.73 16.20
C THR A 305 -36.72 -42.80 15.14
N LEU A 306 -36.52 -42.18 13.97
CA LEU A 306 -37.47 -42.28 12.84
C LEU A 306 -37.56 -43.70 12.27
N LEU A 307 -36.44 -44.42 12.16
CA LEU A 307 -36.42 -45.83 11.74
C LEU A 307 -37.11 -46.75 12.75
N ALA A 308 -36.93 -46.52 14.05
CA ALA A 308 -37.61 -47.29 15.11
C ALA A 308 -39.14 -47.05 15.11
N ILE A 309 -39.59 -45.83 14.84
CA ILE A 309 -41.02 -45.49 14.74
C ILE A 309 -41.63 -46.10 13.47
N ALA A 310 -40.93 -46.08 12.35
CA ALA A 310 -41.39 -46.70 11.09
C ALA A 310 -41.50 -48.23 11.20
N ALA A 311 -40.56 -48.89 11.88
CA ALA A 311 -40.59 -50.34 12.11
C ALA A 311 -41.75 -50.76 13.04
N ARG A 312 -42.13 -49.93 14.01
CA ARG A 312 -43.29 -50.16 14.90
C ARG A 312 -44.65 -49.98 14.22
N ARG A 313 -44.72 -49.23 13.11
CA ARG A 313 -45.96 -49.02 12.35
C ARG A 313 -46.22 -50.07 11.25
N ARG A 314 -45.26 -50.97 11.01
CA ARG A 314 -45.36 -52.05 10.01
C ARG A 314 -45.57 -53.45 10.61
N ARG A 315 -45.72 -53.55 11.94
CA ARG A 315 -46.24 -54.72 12.65
C ARG A 315 -47.62 -54.38 13.17
#